data_AF-A0A813RTI2-F1
#
_entry.id   AF-A0A813RTI2-F1
#
_cell.length_a   1.000
_cell.length_b   1.000
_cell.length_c   1.000
_cell.angle_alpha   90.00
_cell.angle_beta   90.00
_cell.angle_gamma   90.00
#
_symmetry.space_group_name_H-M   'P 1'
#
loop_
_entity.id
_entity.type
_entity.pdbx_description
1 polymer ?
#
loop_
_entity_poly.entity_id
_entity_poly.type
_entity_poly.pdbx_seq_one_letter_code
_entity_poly.pdbx_strand_id
1 'polypeptide(L)'
;MGETEGTVVAGGNGQGDRLDQLSFPTYLCVDQDQSVYVSDFYNNRVMKWMKDATEGIIVAGHRNKGNDLTQLNGPQGVFVDLIGTVYVADRRNHQVMRWFKGTTQGDIIVGGNKAGQNAHQLNMPQGLSFDRYVYHTKGFFKKKRWIAICIGSQWIAAFVTSLPIVFRQERVCVNELWMKIYTVVMFLFIPCFINLVLNIRIFVYVRTSSRRIQPQSVNTGTGNVNNQQEKVSRRDIKLLQQMILMFLIFLGGWTPFYVIMIVTSFISLDPNFVRVAIVWAQLFILIDVMNLFKRNHEIREYLLNNIRVLIRW
;
A
#
# COMPACT_ATOMS: atom_id res chain seq x y z
N MET A 1 -2.89 26.94 11.38
CA MET A 1 -3.85 27.74 10.58
C MET A 1 -5.10 26.89 10.44
N GLY A 2 -6.23 27.37 10.95
CA GLY A 2 -7.54 26.75 10.73
C GLY A 2 -8.44 27.84 10.18
N GLU A 3 -9.13 27.54 9.07
CA GLU A 3 -10.11 28.47 8.51
C GLU A 3 -11.25 28.69 9.51
N THR A 4 -11.76 29.92 9.58
CA THR A 4 -12.84 30.33 10.50
C THR A 4 -14.23 30.07 9.94
N GLU A 5 -14.33 29.63 8.69
CA GLU A 5 -15.59 29.38 7.99
C GLU A 5 -15.60 27.99 7.35
N GLY A 6 -16.70 27.26 7.52
CA GLY A 6 -16.90 25.94 6.92
C GLY A 6 -17.52 26.06 5.53
N THR A 7 -17.04 25.26 4.58
CA THR A 7 -17.62 25.17 3.23
C THR A 7 -18.50 23.93 3.09
N VAL A 8 -19.58 24.03 2.31
CA VAL A 8 -20.44 22.89 1.99
C VAL A 8 -19.77 22.07 0.89
N VAL A 9 -19.49 20.80 1.18
CA VAL A 9 -18.79 19.87 0.27
C VAL A 9 -19.68 18.77 -0.30
N ALA A 10 -20.90 18.62 0.22
CA ALA A 10 -21.91 17.68 -0.25
C ALA A 10 -23.32 18.18 0.11
N GLY A 11 -24.25 18.14 -0.85
CA GLY A 11 -25.60 18.70 -0.69
C GLY A 11 -25.62 20.23 -0.69
N GLY A 12 -26.50 20.84 0.11
CA GLY A 12 -26.64 22.30 0.24
C GLY A 12 -27.85 22.90 -0.47
N ASN A 13 -28.51 22.15 -1.35
CA ASN A 13 -29.64 22.64 -2.16
C ASN A 13 -31.02 22.21 -1.63
N GLY A 14 -31.15 22.09 -0.31
CA GLY A 14 -32.37 21.65 0.38
C GLY A 14 -32.59 20.13 0.38
N GLN A 15 -33.66 19.70 1.05
CA GLN A 15 -34.04 18.31 1.11
C GLN A 15 -34.66 17.85 -0.22
N GLY A 16 -34.19 16.74 -0.76
CA GLY A 16 -34.74 16.15 -1.98
C GLY A 16 -33.90 14.98 -2.48
N ASP A 17 -34.18 14.54 -3.70
CA ASP A 17 -33.58 13.35 -4.31
C ASP A 17 -32.75 13.68 -5.56
N ARG A 18 -32.60 14.96 -5.93
CA ARG A 18 -31.67 15.37 -7.00
C ARG A 18 -30.22 15.02 -6.64
N LEU A 19 -29.32 15.06 -7.62
CA LEU A 19 -27.91 14.67 -7.43
C LEU A 19 -27.13 15.67 -6.58
N ASP A 20 -27.65 16.89 -6.44
CA ASP A 20 -27.15 17.98 -5.60
C ASP A 20 -27.90 18.08 -4.25
N GLN A 21 -28.81 17.15 -3.96
CA GLN A 21 -29.65 17.12 -2.77
C GLN A 21 -29.46 15.83 -1.97
N LEU A 22 -29.76 15.92 -0.68
CA LEU A 22 -29.74 14.82 0.27
C LEU A 22 -31.05 14.81 1.06
N SER A 23 -31.48 13.63 1.51
CA SER A 23 -32.66 13.45 2.35
C SER A 23 -32.32 12.62 3.59
N PHE A 24 -32.09 13.33 4.69
CA PHE A 24 -31.66 12.78 5.98
C PHE A 24 -30.34 11.99 5.89
N PRO A 25 -29.22 12.66 5.52
CA PRO A 25 -27.93 12.01 5.50
C PRO A 25 -27.52 11.57 6.91
N THR A 26 -27.14 10.30 7.09
CA THR A 26 -26.89 9.72 8.43
C THR A 26 -25.42 9.50 8.74
N TYR A 27 -24.58 9.32 7.74
CA TYR A 27 -23.16 9.02 7.92
C TYR A 27 -22.37 9.46 6.70
N LEU A 28 -21.09 9.74 6.92
CA LEU A 28 -20.15 10.05 5.84
C LEU A 28 -18.81 9.35 6.04
N CYS A 29 -18.11 9.10 4.94
CA CYS A 29 -16.70 8.75 4.96
C CYS A 29 -15.96 9.49 3.84
N VAL A 30 -14.64 9.66 4.02
CA VAL A 30 -13.80 10.38 3.06
C VAL A 30 -12.73 9.41 2.54
N ASP A 31 -12.60 9.30 1.22
CA ASP A 31 -11.57 8.47 0.59
C ASP A 31 -10.22 9.21 0.48
N GLN A 32 -9.22 8.52 -0.10
CA GLN A 32 -7.88 9.08 -0.25
C GLN A 32 -7.79 10.24 -1.24
N ASP A 33 -8.78 10.36 -2.12
CA ASP A 33 -8.88 11.42 -3.13
C ASP A 33 -9.70 12.61 -2.61
N GLN A 34 -9.97 12.66 -1.30
CA GLN A 34 -10.82 13.67 -0.65
C GLN A 34 -12.26 13.67 -1.17
N SER A 35 -12.73 12.55 -1.75
CA SER A 35 -14.14 12.41 -2.11
C SER A 35 -14.94 12.03 -0.87
N VAL A 36 -16.11 12.64 -0.71
CA VAL A 36 -17.03 12.42 0.41
C VAL A 36 -18.12 11.46 -0.03
N TYR A 37 -18.29 10.37 0.70
CA TYR A 37 -19.38 9.42 0.52
C TYR A 37 -20.39 9.64 1.62
N VAL A 38 -21.67 9.73 1.27
CA VAL A 38 -22.75 10.03 2.20
C VAL A 38 -23.84 8.97 2.07
N SER A 39 -24.22 8.38 3.21
CA SER A 39 -25.42 7.55 3.31
C SER A 39 -26.65 8.45 3.30
N ASP A 40 -27.45 8.38 2.25
CA ASP A 40 -28.65 9.19 2.05
C ASP A 40 -29.89 8.35 2.40
N PHE A 41 -30.27 8.42 3.68
CA PHE A 41 -31.15 7.43 4.33
C PHE A 41 -32.54 7.35 3.69
N TYR A 42 -33.23 8.48 3.50
CA TYR A 42 -34.59 8.44 2.95
C TYR A 42 -34.63 8.20 1.45
N ASN A 43 -33.55 8.52 0.74
CA ASN A 43 -33.42 8.23 -0.69
C ASN A 43 -32.86 6.84 -0.98
N ASN A 44 -32.56 6.04 0.07
CA ASN A 44 -32.11 4.65 -0.04
C ASN A 44 -30.88 4.47 -0.94
N ARG A 45 -29.94 5.42 -0.85
CA ARG A 45 -28.75 5.44 -1.71
C ARG A 45 -27.51 5.86 -0.92
N VAL A 46 -26.36 5.60 -1.49
CA VAL A 46 -25.08 6.17 -1.09
C VAL A 46 -24.57 7.01 -2.24
N MET A 47 -24.24 8.25 -1.92
CA MET A 47 -23.80 9.26 -2.88
C MET A 47 -22.33 9.57 -2.65
N LYS A 48 -21.56 9.75 -3.72
CA LYS A 48 -20.16 10.20 -3.70
C LYS A 48 -20.06 11.60 -4.30
N TRP A 49 -19.54 12.55 -3.55
CA TRP A 49 -19.08 13.85 -4.05
C TRP A 49 -17.59 13.82 -4.24
N MET A 50 -17.12 14.12 -5.45
CA MET A 50 -15.70 14.40 -5.67
C MET A 50 -15.35 15.76 -5.09
N LYS A 51 -14.06 15.98 -4.84
CA LYS A 51 -13.58 17.29 -4.41
C LYS A 51 -14.05 18.38 -5.39
N ASP A 52 -14.62 19.45 -4.86
CA ASP A 52 -15.13 20.62 -5.60
C ASP A 52 -16.29 20.30 -6.58
N ALA A 53 -16.93 19.13 -6.46
CA ALA A 53 -18.09 18.78 -7.28
C ALA A 53 -19.37 19.46 -6.78
N THR A 54 -20.18 19.97 -7.70
CA THR A 54 -21.48 20.59 -7.40
C THR A 54 -22.60 19.56 -7.22
N GLU A 55 -22.43 18.36 -7.76
CA GLU A 55 -23.37 17.24 -7.65
C GLU A 55 -22.64 15.93 -7.32
N GLY A 56 -23.36 15.01 -6.71
CA GLY A 56 -22.85 13.69 -6.36
C GLY A 56 -23.23 12.63 -7.38
N ILE A 57 -22.52 11.51 -7.34
CA ILE A 57 -22.86 10.31 -8.11
C ILE A 57 -23.37 9.21 -7.18
N ILE A 58 -24.36 8.45 -7.63
CA ILE A 58 -24.87 7.29 -6.89
C ILE A 58 -23.84 6.16 -7.02
N VAL A 59 -23.35 5.65 -5.90
CA VAL A 59 -22.36 4.55 -5.86
C VAL A 59 -22.89 3.26 -5.25
N ALA A 60 -24.00 3.32 -4.50
CA ALA A 60 -24.71 2.14 -4.01
C ALA A 60 -26.18 2.48 -3.76
N GLY A 61 -27.07 1.50 -3.94
CA GLY A 61 -28.52 1.68 -3.83
C GLY A 61 -29.11 2.53 -4.95
N HIS A 62 -30.10 1.99 -5.66
CA HIS A 62 -30.92 2.79 -6.57
C HIS A 62 -31.97 3.60 -5.79
N ARG A 63 -32.63 4.57 -6.44
CA ARG A 63 -33.64 5.47 -5.83
C ARG A 63 -34.82 4.76 -5.13
N ASN A 64 -35.01 3.46 -5.38
CA ASN A 64 -36.09 2.68 -4.79
C ASN A 64 -35.59 1.83 -3.63
N LYS A 65 -36.32 1.87 -2.52
CA LYS A 65 -36.11 0.94 -1.41
C LYS A 65 -36.38 -0.50 -1.84
N GLY A 66 -35.63 -1.44 -1.31
CA GLY A 66 -35.92 -2.87 -1.42
C GLY A 66 -34.78 -3.71 -0.89
N ASN A 67 -34.78 -5.01 -1.18
CA ASN A 67 -33.82 -5.98 -0.65
C ASN A 67 -33.06 -6.73 -1.76
N ASP A 68 -33.18 -6.27 -3.01
CA ASP A 68 -32.39 -6.80 -4.11
C ASP A 68 -30.93 -6.36 -3.99
N LEU A 69 -30.03 -7.08 -4.67
CA LEU A 69 -28.60 -6.80 -4.65
C LEU A 69 -28.21 -5.43 -5.24
N THR A 70 -29.15 -4.71 -5.86
CA THR A 70 -28.98 -3.35 -6.39
C THR A 70 -29.64 -2.27 -5.53
N GLN A 71 -30.36 -2.66 -4.49
CA GLN A 71 -31.20 -1.80 -3.66
C GLN A 71 -30.68 -1.72 -2.22
N LEU A 72 -31.12 -0.69 -1.51
CA LEU A 72 -30.88 -0.49 -0.09
C LEU A 72 -32.20 -0.12 0.60
N ASN A 73 -32.25 -0.18 1.93
CA ASN A 73 -33.40 0.23 2.71
C ASN A 73 -32.95 0.95 3.98
N GLY A 74 -32.95 2.29 3.92
CA GLY A 74 -32.44 3.14 4.99
C GLY A 74 -30.97 2.85 5.33
N PRO A 75 -30.03 3.03 4.38
CA PRO A 75 -28.61 2.85 4.67
C PRO A 75 -28.18 3.81 5.76
N GLN A 76 -27.48 3.31 6.78
CA GLN A 76 -27.01 4.14 7.89
C GLN A 76 -25.50 4.38 7.79
N GLY A 77 -24.70 3.33 7.88
CA GLY A 77 -23.24 3.40 7.85
C GLY A 77 -22.69 3.22 6.45
N VAL A 78 -21.67 4.01 6.10
CA VAL A 78 -20.90 3.85 4.87
C VAL A 78 -19.41 3.82 5.19
N PHE A 79 -18.68 2.90 4.57
CA PHE A 79 -17.24 2.85 4.61
C PHE A 79 -16.68 2.58 3.22
N VAL A 80 -15.56 3.22 2.87
CA VAL A 80 -14.86 2.98 1.61
C VAL A 80 -13.45 2.50 1.88
N ASP A 81 -13.09 1.39 1.24
CA ASP A 81 -11.73 0.84 1.34
C ASP A 81 -10.72 1.52 0.40
N LEU A 82 -9.46 1.09 0.51
CA LEU A 82 -8.33 1.63 -0.27
C LEU A 82 -8.46 1.41 -1.79
N ILE A 83 -9.29 0.46 -2.22
CA ILE A 83 -9.51 0.11 -3.62
C ILE A 83 -10.84 0.68 -4.14
N GLY A 84 -11.56 1.46 -3.32
CA GLY A 84 -12.82 2.11 -3.70
C GLY A 84 -14.05 1.22 -3.56
N THR A 85 -13.94 0.10 -2.85
CA THR A 85 -15.10 -0.74 -2.52
C THR A 85 -15.93 -0.05 -1.44
N VAL A 86 -17.23 0.08 -1.68
CA VAL A 86 -18.18 0.71 -0.78
C VAL A 86 -18.86 -0.37 0.06
N TYR A 87 -18.79 -0.24 1.38
CA TYR A 87 -19.49 -1.08 2.35
C TYR A 87 -20.61 -0.26 2.97
N VAL A 88 -21.81 -0.81 3.00
CA VAL A 88 -23.00 -0.11 3.48
C VAL A 88 -23.71 -0.95 4.51
N ALA A 89 -23.98 -0.37 5.67
CA ALA A 89 -24.88 -0.95 6.66
C ALA A 89 -26.31 -0.65 6.22
N ASP A 90 -26.93 -1.66 5.62
CA ASP A 90 -28.30 -1.62 5.13
C ASP A 90 -29.25 -1.94 6.30
N ARG A 91 -29.56 -0.87 7.05
CA ARG A 91 -30.13 -0.95 8.40
C ARG A 91 -31.44 -1.72 8.43
N ARG A 92 -32.40 -1.37 7.55
CA ARG A 92 -33.74 -1.96 7.62
C ARG A 92 -33.81 -3.33 6.97
N ASN A 93 -32.80 -3.71 6.18
CA ASN A 93 -32.65 -5.07 5.67
C ASN A 93 -31.77 -5.95 6.56
N HIS A 94 -31.30 -5.43 7.71
CA HIS A 94 -30.54 -6.22 8.69
C HIS A 94 -29.30 -6.88 8.09
N GLN A 95 -28.59 -6.14 7.23
CA GLN A 95 -27.46 -6.67 6.49
C GLN A 95 -26.37 -5.63 6.26
N VAL A 96 -25.18 -6.10 5.93
CA VAL A 96 -24.09 -5.28 5.42
C VAL A 96 -23.82 -5.74 4.00
N MET A 97 -23.87 -4.79 3.07
CA MET A 97 -23.64 -5.04 1.66
C MET A 97 -22.35 -4.35 1.21
N ARG A 98 -21.74 -4.89 0.16
CA ARG A 98 -20.50 -4.42 -0.43
C ARG A 98 -20.67 -4.24 -1.93
N TRP A 99 -20.32 -3.06 -2.45
CA TRP A 99 -20.26 -2.74 -3.87
C TRP A 99 -18.82 -2.53 -4.30
N PHE A 100 -18.40 -3.22 -5.35
CA PHE A 100 -17.13 -2.92 -6.00
C PHE A 100 -17.26 -1.63 -6.81
N LYS A 101 -16.14 -0.95 -7.01
CA LYS A 101 -16.11 0.25 -7.84
C LYS A 101 -16.60 -0.09 -9.26
N GLY A 102 -17.58 0.66 -9.77
CA GLY A 102 -18.12 0.50 -11.11
C GLY A 102 -19.16 -0.61 -11.27
N THR A 103 -19.53 -1.32 -10.20
CA THR A 103 -20.62 -2.31 -10.24
C THR A 103 -21.95 -1.68 -9.84
N THR A 104 -23.03 -2.04 -10.52
CA THR A 104 -24.40 -1.63 -10.18
C THR A 104 -25.04 -2.53 -9.11
N GLN A 105 -24.47 -3.71 -8.89
CA GLN A 105 -24.92 -4.73 -7.97
C GLN A 105 -23.88 -4.95 -6.88
N GLY A 106 -24.33 -5.16 -5.65
CA GLY A 106 -23.52 -5.46 -4.49
C GLY A 106 -23.66 -6.91 -4.05
N ASP A 107 -22.83 -7.28 -3.07
CA ASP A 107 -22.86 -8.58 -2.40
C ASP A 107 -23.29 -8.38 -0.94
N ILE A 108 -24.12 -9.28 -0.43
CA ILE A 108 -24.34 -9.38 1.02
C ILE A 108 -23.10 -10.03 1.63
N ILE A 109 -22.44 -9.35 2.56
CA ILE A 109 -21.24 -9.87 3.22
C ILE A 109 -21.52 -10.39 4.64
N VAL A 110 -22.52 -9.82 5.32
CA VAL A 110 -22.93 -10.21 6.68
C VAL A 110 -24.43 -9.94 6.84
N GLY A 111 -25.16 -10.84 7.50
CA GLY A 111 -26.60 -10.68 7.73
C GLY A 111 -27.45 -11.19 6.56
N GLY A 112 -28.61 -10.57 6.34
CA GLY A 112 -29.56 -10.91 5.26
C GLY A 112 -30.59 -11.98 5.63
N ASN A 113 -30.50 -12.57 6.83
CA ASN A 113 -31.38 -13.66 7.29
C ASN A 113 -32.37 -13.19 8.37
N LYS A 114 -33.04 -12.06 8.14
CA LYS A 114 -33.90 -11.35 9.11
C LYS A 114 -33.13 -10.85 10.35
N ALA A 115 -33.81 -10.04 11.16
CA ALA A 115 -33.29 -9.61 12.45
C ALA A 115 -33.11 -10.80 13.39
N GLY A 116 -31.98 -10.88 14.09
CA GLY A 116 -31.76 -11.91 15.09
C GLY A 116 -30.41 -11.83 15.77
N GLN A 117 -30.14 -12.81 16.63
CA GLN A 117 -28.93 -12.88 17.47
C GLN A 117 -27.98 -14.01 17.06
N ASN A 118 -28.35 -14.82 16.06
CA ASN A 118 -27.47 -15.87 15.56
C ASN A 118 -26.26 -15.27 14.85
N ALA A 119 -25.15 -16.01 14.77
CA ALA A 119 -23.89 -15.55 14.19
C ALA A 119 -24.00 -15.04 12.73
N HIS A 120 -25.03 -15.46 12.00
CA HIS A 120 -25.29 -15.07 10.60
C HIS A 120 -26.42 -14.02 10.46
N GLN A 121 -26.91 -13.46 11.57
CA GLN A 121 -27.97 -12.46 11.61
C GLN A 121 -27.42 -11.14 12.17
N LEU A 122 -27.97 -10.03 11.71
CA LEU A 122 -27.72 -8.71 12.28
C LEU A 122 -29.05 -8.10 12.71
N ASN A 123 -29.00 -7.13 13.62
CA ASN A 123 -30.19 -6.38 13.99
C ASN A 123 -29.94 -4.87 13.82
N MET A 124 -30.51 -4.30 12.75
CA MET A 124 -30.43 -2.87 12.43
C MET A 124 -29.00 -2.32 12.53
N PRO A 125 -28.05 -2.83 11.71
CA PRO A 125 -26.68 -2.34 11.75
C PRO A 125 -26.64 -0.83 11.46
N GLN A 126 -25.89 -0.08 12.27
CA GLN A 126 -25.85 1.38 12.17
C GLN A 126 -24.48 1.86 11.70
N GLY A 127 -23.44 1.63 12.51
CA GLY A 127 -22.07 2.03 12.19
C GLY A 127 -21.29 0.90 11.54
N LEU A 128 -20.44 1.25 10.60
CA LEU A 128 -19.36 0.40 10.11
C LEU A 128 -18.04 1.06 10.48
N SER A 129 -17.27 0.43 11.35
CA SER A 129 -15.86 0.77 11.52
C SER A 129 -15.04 -0.36 10.96
N PHE A 130 -14.12 -0.02 10.07
CA PHE A 130 -13.08 -0.94 9.68
C PHE A 130 -11.82 -0.50 10.38
N ASP A 131 -11.19 -1.43 11.07
CA ASP A 131 -9.84 -1.20 11.52
C ASP A 131 -8.96 -1.00 10.29
N ARG A 132 -8.39 0.20 10.16
CA ARG A 132 -7.50 0.58 9.06
C ARG A 132 -6.29 -0.37 8.96
N TYR A 133 -6.00 -1.16 10.00
CA TYR A 133 -5.02 -2.23 9.96
C TYR A 133 -5.41 -3.44 9.09
N VAL A 134 -6.70 -3.73 8.88
CA VAL A 134 -7.15 -5.02 8.31
C VAL A 134 -7.04 -5.07 6.77
N TYR A 135 -6.95 -3.95 6.07
CA TYR A 135 -6.68 -3.95 4.62
C TYR A 135 -5.22 -4.27 4.25
N HIS A 136 -4.37 -4.53 5.26
CA HIS A 136 -3.00 -4.96 5.09
C HIS A 136 -2.73 -6.40 5.55
N THR A 137 -3.71 -7.15 6.07
CA THR A 137 -3.45 -8.39 6.85
C THR A 137 -3.56 -9.72 6.12
N LYS A 138 -3.68 -9.76 4.78
CA LYS A 138 -3.56 -11.04 4.05
C LYS A 138 -2.15 -11.37 3.55
N GLY A 139 -1.12 -10.68 4.04
CA GLY A 139 0.28 -11.00 3.76
C GLY A 139 0.93 -11.72 4.93
N PHE A 140 1.45 -12.94 4.71
CA PHE A 140 2.29 -13.70 5.64
C PHE A 140 3.37 -12.83 6.32
N PHE A 141 3.93 -11.86 5.57
CA PHE A 141 5.01 -10.97 5.96
C PHE A 141 4.61 -9.70 6.75
N LYS A 142 3.33 -9.50 7.12
CA LYS A 142 2.90 -8.26 7.80
C LYS A 142 2.61 -8.40 9.30
N LYS A 143 2.67 -9.60 9.88
CA LYS A 143 2.65 -9.74 11.35
C LYS A 143 4.03 -9.41 11.90
N LYS A 144 4.12 -8.52 12.90
CA LYS A 144 5.39 -8.12 13.55
C LYS A 144 6.28 -9.32 13.91
N ARG A 145 5.69 -10.40 14.41
CA ARG A 145 6.40 -11.66 14.73
C ARG A 145 7.09 -12.30 13.52
N TRP A 146 6.46 -12.29 12.35
CA TRP A 146 7.03 -12.88 11.13
C TRP A 146 8.11 -11.98 10.53
N ILE A 147 7.94 -10.65 10.61
CA ILE A 147 9.00 -9.70 10.24
C ILE A 147 10.23 -9.92 11.14
N ALA A 148 10.04 -10.04 12.45
CA ALA A 148 11.11 -10.32 13.40
C ALA A 148 11.80 -11.66 13.14
N ILE A 149 11.04 -12.72 12.84
CA ILE A 149 11.59 -14.03 12.45
C ILE A 149 12.38 -13.93 11.14
N CYS A 150 11.89 -13.21 10.13
CA CYS A 150 12.60 -13.02 8.87
C CYS A 150 13.90 -12.25 9.07
N ILE A 151 13.87 -11.12 9.80
CA ILE A 151 15.08 -10.35 10.11
C ILE A 151 16.06 -11.19 10.92
N GLY A 152 15.60 -11.88 11.97
CA GLY A 152 16.41 -12.79 12.77
C GLY A 152 17.03 -13.91 11.93
N SER A 153 16.27 -14.50 11.00
CA SER A 153 16.78 -15.53 10.09
C SER A 153 17.84 -15.00 9.13
N GLN A 154 17.75 -13.72 8.71
CA GLN A 154 18.78 -13.09 7.89
C GLN A 154 20.09 -12.91 8.66
N TRP A 155 20.02 -12.48 9.92
CA TRP A 155 21.21 -12.37 10.78
C TRP A 155 21.82 -13.74 11.10
N ILE A 156 21.00 -14.75 11.39
CA ILE A 156 21.46 -16.12 11.62
C ILE A 156 22.11 -16.70 10.35
N ALA A 157 21.49 -16.51 9.18
CA ALA A 157 22.06 -16.96 7.91
C ALA A 157 23.38 -16.24 7.59
N ALA A 158 23.46 -14.93 7.81
CA ALA A 158 24.70 -14.16 7.63
C ALA A 158 25.80 -14.62 8.59
N PHE A 159 25.46 -14.96 9.84
CA PHE A 159 26.39 -15.52 10.80
C PHE A 159 26.89 -16.91 10.36
N VAL A 160 25.97 -17.83 10.06
CA VAL A 160 26.32 -19.21 9.63
C VAL A 160 27.15 -19.21 8.35
N THR A 161 26.79 -18.39 7.36
CA THR A 161 27.50 -18.30 6.08
C THR A 161 28.89 -17.67 6.21
N SER A 162 29.13 -16.86 7.24
CA SER A 162 30.46 -16.28 7.53
C SER A 162 31.34 -17.16 8.42
N LEU A 163 30.80 -18.21 9.07
CA LEU A 163 31.56 -19.12 9.93
C LEU A 163 32.79 -19.74 9.25
N PRO A 164 32.75 -20.19 7.98
CA PRO A 164 33.94 -20.71 7.31
C PRO A 164 35.07 -19.68 7.19
N ILE A 165 34.73 -18.39 7.09
CA ILE A 165 35.70 -17.28 7.00
C ILE A 165 36.27 -16.97 8.38
N VAL A 166 35.44 -16.99 9.42
CA VAL A 166 35.83 -16.69 10.80
C VAL A 166 36.66 -17.82 11.41
N PHE A 167 36.29 -19.09 11.19
CA PHE A 167 36.94 -20.22 11.85
C PHE A 167 38.10 -20.85 11.03
N ARG A 168 38.14 -20.66 9.69
CA ARG A 168 39.32 -21.03 8.89
C ARG A 168 40.17 -19.82 8.56
N GLN A 169 40.64 -19.15 9.61
CA GLN A 169 41.42 -17.91 9.51
C GLN A 169 42.92 -18.13 9.20
N GLU A 170 43.28 -19.27 8.62
CA GLU A 170 44.59 -19.40 8.00
C GLU A 170 44.58 -18.58 6.70
N ARG A 171 45.51 -17.62 6.56
CA ARG A 171 45.61 -16.72 5.39
C ARG A 171 45.63 -17.45 4.04
N VAL A 172 45.98 -18.74 4.04
CA VAL A 172 45.99 -19.61 2.86
C VAL A 172 44.56 -19.94 2.42
N CYS A 173 43.71 -20.45 3.32
CA CYS A 173 42.36 -20.91 3.00
C CYS A 173 41.44 -19.79 2.48
N VAL A 174 41.54 -18.57 3.02
CA VAL A 174 40.67 -17.45 2.64
C VAL A 174 41.01 -16.90 1.25
N ASN A 175 42.26 -17.08 0.80
CA ASN A 175 42.70 -16.63 -0.52
C ASN A 175 42.44 -17.63 -1.65
N GLU A 176 42.01 -18.85 -1.31
CA GLU A 176 41.63 -19.87 -2.26
C GLU A 176 40.45 -19.42 -3.13
N LEU A 177 40.54 -19.74 -4.42
CA LEU A 177 39.54 -19.35 -5.42
C LEU A 177 38.13 -19.82 -5.03
N TRP A 178 38.01 -21.04 -4.48
CA TRP A 178 36.72 -21.60 -4.08
C TRP A 178 36.06 -20.83 -2.92
N MET A 179 36.83 -20.31 -1.96
CA MET A 179 36.32 -19.49 -0.85
C MET A 179 35.87 -18.10 -1.33
N LYS A 180 36.59 -17.52 -2.29
CA LYS A 180 36.18 -16.26 -2.92
C LYS A 180 34.90 -16.43 -3.74
N ILE A 181 34.80 -17.51 -4.54
CA ILE A 181 33.58 -17.85 -5.28
C ILE A 181 32.41 -18.06 -4.31
N TYR A 182 32.61 -18.85 -3.24
CA TYR A 182 31.61 -19.05 -2.19
C TYR A 182 31.09 -17.71 -1.62
N THR A 183 32.01 -16.79 -1.31
CA THR A 183 31.67 -15.48 -0.75
C THR A 183 30.84 -14.64 -1.74
N VAL A 184 31.21 -14.60 -3.03
CA VAL A 184 30.42 -13.88 -4.05
C VAL A 184 29.04 -14.51 -4.21
N VAL A 185 28.95 -15.83 -4.26
CA VAL A 185 27.66 -16.52 -4.45
C VAL A 185 26.72 -16.26 -3.27
N MET A 186 27.22 -16.39 -2.03
CA MET A 186 26.40 -16.26 -0.82
C MET A 186 26.01 -14.81 -0.51
N PHE A 187 26.88 -13.83 -0.74
CA PHE A 187 26.64 -12.44 -0.33
C PHE A 187 26.22 -11.49 -1.46
N LEU A 188 26.46 -11.84 -2.73
CA LEU A 188 26.01 -11.04 -3.88
C LEU A 188 24.89 -11.74 -4.65
N PHE A 189 25.12 -12.94 -5.18
CA PHE A 189 24.18 -13.56 -6.13
C PHE A 189 22.87 -14.02 -5.47
N ILE A 190 22.93 -14.75 -4.35
CA ILE A 190 21.71 -15.25 -3.68
C ILE A 190 20.82 -14.09 -3.19
N PRO A 191 21.34 -13.08 -2.46
CA PRO A 191 20.52 -11.94 -2.04
C PRO A 191 19.99 -11.12 -3.22
N CYS A 192 20.77 -10.96 -4.29
CA CYS A 192 20.31 -10.26 -5.49
C CYS A 192 19.20 -11.02 -6.20
N PHE A 193 19.30 -12.33 -6.33
CA PHE A 193 18.29 -13.17 -6.96
C PHE A 193 16.97 -13.12 -6.17
N ILE A 194 17.04 -13.26 -4.84
CA ILE A 194 15.85 -13.16 -3.97
C ILE A 194 15.20 -11.78 -4.09
N ASN A 195 15.99 -10.69 -4.01
CA ASN A 195 15.48 -9.33 -4.14
C ASN A 195 14.88 -9.07 -5.53
N LEU A 196 15.50 -9.58 -6.60
CA LEU A 196 15.00 -9.46 -7.97
C LEU A 196 13.64 -10.15 -8.10
N VAL A 197 13.52 -11.40 -7.63
CA VAL A 197 12.26 -12.17 -7.69
C VAL A 197 11.17 -11.49 -6.87
N LEU A 198 11.49 -10.97 -5.67
CA LEU A 198 10.55 -10.22 -4.84
C LEU A 198 10.09 -8.93 -5.54
N ASN A 199 11.02 -8.14 -6.07
CA ASN A 199 10.69 -6.91 -6.79
C ASN A 199 9.82 -7.18 -8.03
N ILE A 200 10.10 -8.25 -8.79
CA ILE A 200 9.28 -8.68 -9.93
C ILE A 200 7.87 -9.06 -9.48
N ARG A 201 7.74 -9.89 -8.43
CA ARG A 201 6.43 -10.29 -7.90
C ARG A 201 5.61 -9.11 -7.40
N ILE A 202 6.25 -8.18 -6.68
CA ILE A 202 5.61 -6.94 -6.20
C ILE A 202 5.19 -6.07 -7.40
N PHE A 203 6.05 -5.90 -8.40
CA PHE A 203 5.72 -5.14 -9.60
C PHE A 203 4.54 -5.75 -10.37
N VAL A 204 4.53 -7.07 -10.57
CA VAL A 204 3.42 -7.78 -11.22
C VAL A 204 2.14 -7.62 -10.42
N TYR A 205 2.19 -7.75 -9.10
CA TYR A 205 1.03 -7.53 -8.22
C TYR A 205 0.49 -6.10 -8.31
N VAL A 206 1.36 -5.09 -8.26
CA VAL A 206 0.97 -3.67 -8.38
C VAL A 206 0.37 -3.40 -9.77
N ARG A 207 0.96 -3.97 -10.82
CA ARG A 207 0.47 -3.82 -12.20
C ARG A 207 -0.86 -4.53 -12.45
N THR A 208 -1.07 -5.72 -11.90
CA THR A 208 -2.37 -6.42 -12.02
C THR A 208 -3.45 -5.73 -11.20
N SER A 209 -3.11 -5.24 -10.00
CA SER A 209 -4.01 -4.40 -9.19
C SER A 209 -4.37 -3.11 -9.93
N SER A 210 -3.40 -2.47 -10.59
CA SER A 210 -3.61 -1.30 -11.46
C SER A 210 -4.55 -1.58 -12.63
N ARG A 211 -4.44 -2.76 -13.27
CA ARG A 211 -5.26 -3.12 -14.45
C ARG A 211 -6.69 -3.46 -14.10
N ARG A 212 -6.94 -4.02 -12.91
CA ARG A 212 -8.33 -4.27 -12.42
C ARG A 212 -9.08 -2.98 -12.10
N ILE A 213 -8.35 -1.88 -11.94
CA ILE A 213 -8.91 -0.57 -11.68
C ILE A 213 -9.37 0.05 -13.02
N GLN A 214 -8.63 -0.10 -14.13
CA GLN A 214 -9.06 0.34 -15.48
C GLN A 214 -10.46 -0.17 -15.85
N PRO A 215 -11.45 0.70 -16.13
CA PRO A 215 -12.75 0.24 -16.58
C PRO A 215 -12.55 -0.53 -17.89
N GLN A 216 -13.12 -1.73 -17.97
CA GLN A 216 -13.30 -2.39 -19.26
C GLN A 216 -14.11 -1.41 -20.13
N SER A 217 -13.51 -0.98 -21.24
CA SER A 217 -14.15 -0.07 -22.18
C SER A 217 -15.46 -0.69 -22.67
N VAL A 218 -16.58 -0.23 -22.14
CA VAL A 218 -17.87 -0.40 -22.80
C VAL A 218 -17.85 0.57 -23.96
N ASN A 219 -17.85 0.03 -25.18
CA ASN A 219 -18.01 0.81 -26.40
C ASN A 219 -19.44 1.37 -26.44
N THR A 220 -19.62 2.57 -25.91
CA THR A 220 -20.74 3.44 -26.25
C THR A 220 -20.17 4.67 -26.93
N GLY A 221 -20.36 4.73 -28.25
CA GLY A 221 -20.01 5.91 -29.03
C GLY A 221 -20.92 7.07 -28.62
N THR A 222 -20.31 8.12 -28.05
CA THR A 222 -20.47 9.54 -28.40
C THR A 222 -19.89 10.40 -27.27
N GLY A 223 -18.98 11.32 -27.63
CA GLY A 223 -18.81 12.61 -26.95
C GLY A 223 -17.91 12.67 -25.71
N ASN A 224 -16.69 13.15 -25.92
CA ASN A 224 -15.76 13.80 -24.96
C ASN A 224 -15.98 13.54 -23.46
N VAL A 225 -15.39 12.45 -22.99
CA VAL A 225 -15.06 12.27 -21.57
C VAL A 225 -13.58 12.62 -21.41
N ASN A 226 -13.28 13.70 -20.70
CA ASN A 226 -11.92 14.02 -20.28
C ASN A 226 -11.42 12.89 -19.37
N ASN A 227 -10.64 11.98 -19.98
CA ASN A 227 -10.04 10.81 -19.37
C ASN A 227 -9.13 11.19 -18.19
N GLN A 228 -9.68 11.23 -16.98
CA GLN A 228 -8.86 11.15 -15.77
C GLN A 228 -8.40 9.70 -15.58
N GLN A 229 -7.24 9.40 -16.16
CA GLN A 229 -6.51 8.15 -15.98
C GLN A 229 -6.44 7.75 -14.50
N GLU A 230 -6.88 6.53 -14.21
CA GLU A 230 -6.85 5.96 -12.89
C GLU A 230 -5.44 5.86 -12.33
N LYS A 231 -5.22 6.62 -11.27
CA LYS A 231 -4.02 6.54 -10.45
C LYS A 231 -4.11 5.27 -9.63
N VAL A 232 -3.31 4.28 -9.99
CA VAL A 232 -2.65 3.44 -8.97
C VAL A 232 -2.20 4.36 -7.84
N SER A 233 -2.46 3.97 -6.58
CA SER A 233 -1.99 4.70 -5.40
C SER A 233 -0.59 5.24 -5.68
N ARG A 234 -0.47 6.55 -5.91
CA ARG A 234 0.81 7.21 -6.26
C ARG A 234 1.90 6.87 -5.24
N ARG A 235 1.49 6.47 -4.03
CA ARG A 235 2.35 5.99 -2.95
C ARG A 235 2.96 4.62 -3.24
N ASP A 236 2.19 3.65 -3.74
CA ASP A 236 2.71 2.30 -4.00
C ASP A 236 3.72 2.29 -5.15
N ILE A 237 3.49 3.11 -6.18
CA ILE A 237 4.46 3.31 -7.26
C ILE A 237 5.72 4.01 -6.74
N LYS A 238 5.59 5.03 -5.88
CA LYS A 238 6.74 5.71 -5.27
C LYS A 238 7.54 4.77 -4.36
N LEU A 239 6.88 3.93 -3.57
CA LEU A 239 7.52 2.92 -2.74
C LEU A 239 8.24 1.87 -3.59
N LEU A 240 7.62 1.41 -4.68
CA LEU A 240 8.25 0.48 -5.62
C LEU A 240 9.46 1.10 -6.32
N GLN A 241 9.37 2.36 -6.76
CA GLN A 241 10.50 3.11 -7.31
C GLN A 241 11.63 3.26 -6.29
N GLN A 242 11.31 3.48 -5.00
CA GLN A 242 12.30 3.52 -3.93
C GLN A 242 12.96 2.15 -3.71
N MET A 243 12.20 1.06 -3.69
CA MET A 243 12.74 -0.30 -3.53
C MET A 243 13.66 -0.69 -4.70
N ILE A 244 13.25 -0.40 -5.94
CA ILE A 244 14.07 -0.65 -7.13
C ILE A 244 15.33 0.20 -7.10
N LEU A 245 15.23 1.48 -6.72
CA LEU A 245 16.40 2.35 -6.60
C LEU A 245 17.38 1.84 -5.54
N MET A 246 16.90 1.47 -4.34
CA MET A 246 17.75 0.92 -3.29
C MET A 246 18.47 -0.36 -3.78
N PHE A 247 17.77 -1.20 -4.55
CA PHE A 247 18.37 -2.38 -5.16
C PHE A 247 19.45 -2.04 -6.21
N LEU A 248 19.24 -1.03 -7.05
CA LEU A 248 20.23 -0.56 -8.03
C LEU A 248 21.44 0.08 -7.35
N ILE A 249 21.24 0.83 -6.26
CA ILE A 249 22.30 1.40 -5.43
C ILE A 249 23.11 0.27 -4.78
N PHE A 250 22.45 -0.75 -4.23
CA PHE A 250 23.11 -1.93 -3.67
C PHE A 250 24.01 -2.63 -4.71
N LEU A 251 23.49 -2.89 -5.92
CA LEU A 251 24.28 -3.46 -7.01
C LEU A 251 25.45 -2.56 -7.38
N GLY A 252 25.23 -1.26 -7.55
CA GLY A 252 26.26 -0.30 -7.87
C GLY A 252 27.40 -0.32 -6.85
N GLY A 253 27.10 -0.26 -5.56
CA GLY A 253 28.09 -0.16 -4.50
C GLY A 253 28.88 -1.44 -4.20
N TRP A 254 28.25 -2.60 -4.35
CA TRP A 254 28.87 -3.87 -3.94
C TRP A 254 29.48 -4.67 -5.10
N THR A 255 28.98 -4.50 -6.34
CA THR A 255 29.51 -5.26 -7.48
C THR A 255 30.99 -5.00 -7.76
N PRO A 256 31.54 -3.77 -7.70
CA PRO A 256 32.96 -3.54 -7.96
C PRO A 256 33.87 -4.24 -6.93
N PHE A 257 33.45 -4.26 -5.66
CA PHE A 257 34.18 -4.96 -4.60
C PHE A 257 34.29 -6.47 -4.88
N TYR A 258 33.17 -7.13 -5.19
CA TYR A 258 33.16 -8.56 -5.47
C TYR A 258 33.85 -8.93 -6.80
N VAL A 259 33.76 -8.06 -7.81
CA VAL A 259 34.50 -8.23 -9.07
C VAL A 259 36.00 -8.17 -8.81
N ILE A 260 36.49 -7.18 -8.07
CA ILE A 260 37.91 -7.05 -7.71
C ILE A 260 38.37 -8.26 -6.89
N MET A 261 37.54 -8.76 -5.97
CA MET A 261 37.84 -9.96 -5.19
C MET A 261 38.03 -11.21 -6.08
N ILE A 262 37.27 -11.37 -7.17
CA ILE A 262 37.48 -12.47 -8.12
C ILE A 262 38.70 -12.21 -9.01
N VAL A 263 38.84 -11.01 -9.57
CA VAL A 263 39.94 -10.67 -10.49
C VAL A 263 41.30 -10.84 -9.82
N THR A 264 41.43 -10.47 -8.54
CA THR A 264 42.65 -10.70 -7.74
C THR A 264 43.03 -12.16 -7.57
N SER A 265 42.16 -13.10 -7.94
CA SER A 265 42.44 -14.55 -7.94
C SER A 265 43.12 -15.03 -9.22
N PHE A 266 43.02 -14.25 -10.29
CA PHE A 266 43.60 -14.57 -11.60
C PHE A 266 44.77 -13.66 -11.97
N ILE A 267 44.76 -12.41 -11.48
CA ILE A 267 45.76 -11.39 -11.79
C ILE A 267 46.12 -10.64 -10.50
N SER A 268 47.42 -10.41 -10.28
CA SER A 268 47.87 -9.55 -9.17
C SER A 268 47.56 -8.08 -9.49
N LEU A 269 46.68 -7.48 -8.68
CA LEU A 269 46.36 -6.05 -8.73
C LEU A 269 47.16 -5.29 -7.67
N ASP A 270 47.40 -3.99 -7.91
CA ASP A 270 48.05 -3.10 -6.94
C ASP A 270 47.28 -3.10 -5.60
N PRO A 271 47.94 -3.37 -4.45
CA PRO A 271 47.33 -3.30 -3.12
C PRO A 271 46.62 -1.97 -2.82
N ASN A 272 47.11 -0.85 -3.35
CA ASN A 272 46.48 0.46 -3.18
C ASN A 272 45.13 0.53 -3.90
N PHE A 273 45.03 -0.06 -5.09
CA PHE A 273 43.79 -0.13 -5.85
C PHE A 273 42.72 -0.96 -5.10
N VAL A 274 43.11 -2.10 -4.52
CA VAL A 274 42.21 -2.95 -3.73
C VAL A 274 41.70 -2.21 -2.47
N ARG A 275 42.58 -1.48 -1.77
CA ARG A 275 42.19 -0.69 -0.59
C ARG A 275 41.20 0.42 -0.93
N VAL A 276 41.43 1.14 -2.03
CA VAL A 276 40.51 2.18 -2.50
C VAL A 276 39.12 1.60 -2.80
N ALA A 277 39.04 0.42 -3.41
CA ALA A 277 37.78 -0.24 -3.69
C ALA A 277 37.01 -0.68 -2.42
N ILE A 278 37.72 -1.12 -1.38
CA ILE A 278 37.12 -1.47 -0.08
C ILE A 278 36.53 -0.22 0.60
N VAL A 279 37.31 0.87 0.64
CA VAL A 279 36.86 2.14 1.21
C VAL A 279 35.66 2.69 0.44
N TRP A 280 35.66 2.54 -0.89
CA TRP A 280 34.54 2.93 -1.74
C TRP A 280 33.25 2.16 -1.39
N ALA A 281 33.33 0.84 -1.20
CA ALA A 281 32.18 0.02 -0.80
C ALA A 281 31.62 0.45 0.58
N GLN A 282 32.49 0.78 1.54
CA GLN A 282 32.08 1.27 2.87
C GLN A 282 31.41 2.64 2.81
N LEU A 283 31.96 3.59 2.03
CA LEU A 283 31.35 4.90 1.83
C LEU A 283 29.99 4.81 1.12
N PHE A 284 29.79 3.80 0.28
CA PHE A 284 28.53 3.60 -0.43
C PHE A 284 27.36 3.26 0.49
N ILE A 285 27.62 2.62 1.63
CA ILE A 285 26.60 2.35 2.66
C ILE A 285 26.00 3.66 3.19
N LEU A 286 26.85 4.68 3.39
CA LEU A 286 26.40 6.00 3.86
C LEU A 286 25.54 6.71 2.82
N ILE A 287 25.85 6.56 1.53
CA ILE A 287 25.07 7.13 0.43
C ILE A 287 23.65 6.56 0.41
N ASP A 288 23.50 5.26 0.69
CA ASP A 288 22.20 4.59 0.72
C ASP A 288 21.30 5.12 1.86
N VAL A 289 21.89 5.29 3.06
CA VAL A 289 21.22 5.89 4.22
C VAL A 289 20.79 7.34 3.93
N MET A 290 21.67 8.14 3.32
CA MET A 290 21.34 9.53 2.95
C MET A 290 20.23 9.60 1.88
N ASN A 291 20.22 8.69 0.91
CA ASN A 291 19.18 8.63 -0.11
C ASN A 291 17.82 8.24 0.47
N LEU A 292 17.79 7.29 1.40
CA LEU A 292 16.58 6.91 2.14
C LEU A 292 16.00 8.13 2.87
N PHE A 293 16.85 8.90 3.55
CA PHE A 293 16.44 10.12 4.27
C PHE A 293 15.95 11.22 3.33
N LYS A 294 16.63 11.47 2.20
CA LYS A 294 16.25 12.51 1.23
C LYS A 294 14.89 12.25 0.59
N ARG A 295 14.54 10.98 0.36
CA ARG A 295 13.33 10.60 -0.39
C ARG A 295 12.13 10.31 0.50
N ASN A 296 12.30 10.06 1.79
CA ASN A 296 11.20 9.75 2.70
C ASN A 296 10.87 10.93 3.63
N HIS A 297 9.80 11.66 3.29
CA HIS A 297 9.35 12.83 4.04
C HIS A 297 8.98 12.52 5.50
N GLU A 298 8.34 11.38 5.73
CA GLU A 298 7.86 10.99 7.08
C GLU A 298 9.01 10.68 8.02
N ILE A 299 10.03 9.95 7.55
CA ILE A 299 11.25 9.65 8.32
C ILE A 299 11.98 10.95 8.67
N ARG A 300 12.07 11.88 7.71
CA ARG A 300 12.71 13.18 7.92
C ARG A 300 12.00 14.04 8.96
N GLU A 301 10.68 14.16 8.86
CA GLU A 301 9.84 14.86 9.85
C GLU A 301 10.00 14.26 11.25
N TYR A 302 9.96 12.93 11.36
CA TYR A 302 10.11 12.22 12.64
C TYR A 302 11.46 12.50 13.31
N LEU A 303 12.56 12.42 12.55
CA LEU A 303 13.91 12.71 13.05
C LEU A 303 14.07 14.17 13.44
N LEU A 304 13.57 15.10 12.62
CA LEU A 304 13.63 16.54 12.93
C LEU A 304 12.85 16.86 14.21
N ASN A 305 11.70 16.23 14.44
CA ASN A 305 10.95 16.41 15.68
C ASN A 305 11.70 15.85 16.89
N ASN A 306 12.31 14.66 16.80
CA ASN A 306 13.12 14.11 17.90
C ASN A 306 14.35 14.98 18.20
N ILE A 307 15.03 15.50 17.18
CA ILE A 307 16.17 16.41 17.35
C ILE A 307 15.73 17.72 18.02
N ARG A 308 14.58 18.29 17.63
CA ARG A 308 14.01 19.48 18.28
C ARG A 308 13.66 19.24 19.74
N VAL A 309 13.18 18.05 20.08
CA VAL A 309 12.93 17.66 21.47
C VAL A 309 14.25 17.57 22.22
N LEU A 310 15.27 16.92 21.66
CA LEU A 310 16.59 16.79 22.29
C LEU A 310 17.31 18.13 22.52
N ILE A 311 17.18 19.10 21.60
CA ILE A 311 17.79 20.43 21.72
C ILE A 311 17.04 21.32 22.73
N ARG A 312 15.79 20.98 23.06
CA ARG A 312 14.99 21.69 24.08
C ARG A 312 15.25 21.21 25.51
N TRP A 313 16.02 20.14 25.69
CA TRP A 313 16.53 19.64 26.97
C TRP A 313 17.98 20.07 27.15
#